data_AF-M7AGI6-F1
#
_entry.id   AF-M7AGI6-F1
#
_cell.length_a   1.000
_cell.length_b   1.000
_cell.length_c   1.000
_cell.angle_alpha   90.00
_cell.angle_beta   90.00
_cell.angle_gamma   90.00
#
_symmetry.space_group_name_H-M   'P 1'
#
loop_
_entity.id
_entity.type
_entity.pdbx_description
1 polymer ?
#
loop_
_entity_poly.entity_id
_entity_poly.type
_entity_poly.pdbx_seq_one_letter_code
_entity_poly.pdbx_strand_id
1 'polypeptide(L)'
;MEKALSNQEDLGGGRGMTDDIFDESYCEKKGPKPARRYVWRNIILMSLLHLGALYGLWLIRAAKPVTLAWGFLCFLLSALGVTAGAHRLWSHRSYKASLPLRIFLAIANSMAFQNDIYEWARDHRVHHKFSETDADPHNAKRGFFFSHVGWLLVRKHPDVIEKGQKLDLADLKADKVVMFQRRFYKLSVVVMCFLFPTLVPWCFWGESLRNSFFLPAILRYVLVLNATWLVNSAAHMFGNRPYDRNINPRENRLVTFGALGEGFHNYHHTFPYDYSTSEFGWHYNFTTAFIDLMFYKLSVVVMCFLFPTLVPWCFWGESLRNSFFLPAILRYVLVLNATWLVNSAAHMFGNRPYDRNINPRENRLVTFGALGEGFHNYHHTFPYDYSTSEFGWHYNFTTAFIDLMCLLGLASDRKKVSKETILARKTRTGDGSHNG
;
A
#
# COMPACT_ATOMS: atom_id res chain seq x y z
N MET A 1 22.78 -35.81 -3.96
CA MET A 1 22.34 -35.48 -2.58
C MET A 1 21.37 -34.31 -2.72
N GLU A 2 20.17 -34.62 -3.18
CA GLU A 2 19.21 -33.68 -3.74
C GLU A 2 17.84 -34.14 -3.22
N LYS A 3 17.48 -33.64 -2.04
CA LYS A 3 16.17 -33.81 -1.39
C LYS A 3 16.16 -32.97 -0.11
N ALA A 4 15.76 -31.70 -0.22
CA ALA A 4 15.31 -30.90 0.92
C ALA A 4 14.60 -29.61 0.49
N LEU A 5 13.70 -29.65 -0.49
CA LEU A 5 12.74 -28.58 -0.74
C LEU A 5 11.41 -29.19 -1.22
N SER A 6 10.68 -29.76 -0.27
CA SER A 6 9.26 -30.07 -0.43
C SER A 6 8.77 -30.40 0.97
N ASN A 7 8.21 -29.40 1.65
CA ASN A 7 7.17 -29.56 2.66
C ASN A 7 6.66 -28.17 3.02
N GLN A 8 5.80 -27.66 2.16
CA GLN A 8 4.79 -26.69 2.54
C GLN A 8 3.49 -27.12 1.87
N GLU A 9 2.86 -28.15 2.46
CA GLU A 9 1.51 -28.56 2.11
C GLU A 9 0.51 -27.48 2.56
N ASP A 10 -0.09 -26.87 1.55
CA ASP A 10 -1.54 -26.78 1.36
C ASP A 10 -2.40 -26.36 2.57
N LEU A 11 -2.62 -25.04 2.65
CA LEU A 11 -3.84 -24.47 3.23
C LEU A 11 -4.45 -23.51 2.20
N GLY A 12 -5.15 -24.08 1.22
CA GLY A 12 -6.24 -23.47 0.47
C GLY A 12 -5.86 -22.35 -0.51
N GLY A 13 -5.71 -22.66 -1.80
CA GLY A 13 -5.57 -21.61 -2.80
C GLY A 13 -5.17 -22.00 -4.22
N GLY A 14 -5.63 -23.14 -4.76
CA GLY A 14 -5.23 -23.61 -6.10
C GLY A 14 -5.98 -23.03 -7.30
N ARG A 15 -6.99 -22.14 -7.12
CA ARG A 15 -7.83 -21.64 -8.24
C ARG A 15 -7.80 -20.12 -8.49
N GLY A 16 -7.11 -19.34 -7.67
CA GLY A 16 -7.33 -17.88 -7.61
C GLY A 16 -6.70 -17.02 -8.69
N MET A 17 -5.85 -17.57 -9.57
CA MET A 17 -4.96 -16.77 -10.44
C MET A 17 -5.21 -16.93 -11.95
N THR A 18 -5.88 -18.02 -12.37
CA THR A 18 -6.21 -18.28 -13.78
C THR A 18 -7.63 -17.84 -14.16
N ASP A 19 -8.46 -17.47 -13.20
CA ASP A 19 -9.88 -17.16 -13.43
C ASP A 19 -10.12 -15.85 -14.20
N ASP A 20 -9.15 -14.92 -14.16
CA ASP A 20 -9.18 -13.62 -14.83
C ASP A 20 -8.53 -13.64 -16.23
N ILE A 21 -8.11 -14.81 -16.71
CA ILE A 21 -7.60 -14.99 -18.07
C ILE A 21 -8.78 -15.02 -19.05
N PHE A 22 -8.53 -14.56 -20.27
CA PHE A 22 -9.51 -14.55 -21.35
C PHE A 22 -10.16 -15.94 -21.56
N ASP A 23 -11.49 -15.98 -21.60
CA ASP A 23 -12.25 -17.20 -21.86
C ASP A 23 -12.49 -17.36 -23.36
N GLU A 24 -11.56 -18.03 -24.04
CA GLU A 24 -11.64 -18.33 -25.47
C GLU A 24 -12.87 -19.19 -25.85
N SER A 25 -13.50 -19.87 -24.88
CA SER A 25 -14.67 -20.73 -25.15
C SER A 25 -15.96 -19.94 -25.33
N TYR A 26 -16.02 -18.68 -24.88
CA TYR A 26 -17.23 -17.88 -24.98
C TYR A 26 -17.43 -17.33 -26.40
N CYS A 27 -18.57 -17.70 -26.99
CA CYS A 27 -19.06 -17.13 -28.24
C CYS A 27 -20.27 -16.24 -27.99
N GLU A 28 -20.34 -15.08 -28.67
CA GLU A 28 -21.54 -14.24 -28.65
C GLU A 28 -22.77 -15.02 -29.16
N LYS A 29 -23.93 -14.75 -28.54
CA LYS A 29 -25.20 -15.34 -28.97
C LYS A 29 -25.51 -14.86 -30.40
N LYS A 30 -25.82 -15.80 -31.31
CA LYS A 30 -26.25 -15.48 -32.67
C LYS A 30 -27.63 -14.81 -32.64
N GLY A 31 -27.83 -13.75 -33.43
CA GLY A 31 -29.12 -13.07 -33.57
C GLY A 31 -29.06 -11.56 -33.38
N PRO A 32 -30.20 -10.86 -33.44
CA PRO A 32 -30.25 -9.42 -33.25
C PRO A 32 -29.91 -9.05 -31.81
N LYS A 33 -29.01 -8.07 -31.65
CA LYS A 33 -28.64 -7.54 -30.33
C LYS A 33 -29.81 -6.76 -29.71
N PRO A 34 -30.02 -6.83 -28.38
CA PRO A 34 -31.10 -6.10 -27.73
C PRO A 34 -30.94 -4.58 -27.91
N ALA A 35 -32.07 -3.88 -28.05
CA ALA A 35 -32.07 -2.42 -28.21
C ALA A 35 -31.43 -1.72 -27.00
N ARG A 36 -30.61 -0.70 -27.27
CA ARG A 36 -29.96 0.10 -26.22
C ARG A 36 -31.01 0.91 -25.47
N ARG A 37 -31.02 0.79 -24.14
CA ARG A 37 -31.91 1.57 -23.26
C ARG A 37 -31.12 2.66 -22.55
N TYR A 38 -31.41 3.92 -22.87
CA TYR A 38 -30.75 5.08 -22.26
C TYR A 38 -31.14 5.26 -20.79
N VAL A 39 -30.19 5.75 -19.99
CA VAL A 39 -30.38 6.10 -18.58
C VAL A 39 -30.25 7.62 -18.47
N TRP A 40 -31.37 8.33 -18.70
CA TRP A 40 -31.40 9.79 -18.77
C TRP A 40 -30.82 10.50 -17.56
N ARG A 41 -31.02 9.95 -16.35
CA ARG A 41 -30.39 10.47 -15.13
C ARG A 41 -28.86 10.53 -15.27
N ASN A 42 -28.23 9.48 -15.79
CA ASN A 42 -26.78 9.41 -15.94
C ASN A 42 -26.32 10.39 -17.03
N ILE A 43 -27.05 10.48 -18.13
CA ILE A 43 -26.77 11.43 -19.23
C ILE A 43 -26.75 12.86 -18.71
N ILE A 44 -27.79 13.27 -17.97
CA ILE A 44 -27.90 14.62 -17.42
C ILE A 44 -26.78 14.90 -16.41
N LEU A 45 -26.56 14.00 -15.43
CA LEU A 45 -25.53 14.19 -14.42
C LEU A 45 -24.12 14.23 -15.02
N MET A 46 -23.84 13.38 -16.01
CA MET A 46 -22.54 13.38 -16.70
C MET A 46 -22.33 14.66 -17.49
N SER A 47 -23.37 15.16 -18.16
CA SER A 47 -23.32 16.43 -18.90
C SER A 47 -23.06 17.61 -17.97
N LEU A 48 -23.81 17.71 -16.86
CA LEU A 48 -23.63 18.78 -15.86
C LEU A 48 -22.24 18.74 -15.22
N LEU A 49 -21.73 17.54 -14.92
CA LEU A 49 -20.40 17.36 -14.36
C LEU A 49 -19.32 17.90 -15.30
N HIS A 50 -19.38 17.57 -16.59
CA HIS A 50 -18.41 18.05 -17.59
C HIS A 50 -18.54 19.55 -17.86
N LEU A 51 -19.77 20.09 -17.90
CA LEU A 51 -19.98 21.55 -17.98
C LEU A 51 -19.38 22.27 -16.76
N GLY A 52 -19.53 21.69 -15.56
CA GLY A 52 -18.89 22.19 -14.35
C GLY A 52 -17.35 22.17 -14.43
N ALA A 53 -16.77 21.13 -15.02
CA ALA A 53 -15.32 21.07 -15.23
C ALA A 53 -14.82 22.09 -16.26
N LEU A 54 -15.57 22.33 -17.35
CA LEU A 54 -15.27 23.42 -18.30
C LEU A 54 -15.27 24.78 -17.62
N TYR A 55 -16.23 25.02 -16.72
CA TYR A 55 -16.24 26.21 -15.88
C TYR A 55 -15.05 26.23 -14.90
N GLY A 56 -14.68 25.09 -14.33
CA GLY A 56 -13.45 24.94 -13.54
C GLY A 56 -12.20 25.38 -14.30
N LEU A 57 -12.03 25.00 -15.56
CA LEU A 57 -10.91 25.44 -16.39
C LEU A 57 -10.84 26.98 -16.50
N TRP A 58 -11.99 27.64 -16.67
CA TRP A 58 -12.09 29.09 -16.70
C TRP A 58 -11.69 29.75 -15.36
N LEU A 59 -11.87 29.06 -14.23
CA LEU A 59 -11.53 29.57 -12.88
C LEU A 59 -10.03 29.45 -12.52
N ILE A 60 -9.23 28.67 -13.26
CA ILE A 60 -7.80 28.45 -12.95
C ILE A 60 -7.03 29.77 -12.79
N ARG A 61 -7.31 30.77 -13.64
CA ARG A 61 -6.63 32.07 -13.60
C ARG A 61 -6.81 32.82 -12.27
N ALA A 62 -7.89 32.52 -11.55
CA ALA A 62 -8.28 33.19 -10.31
C ALA A 62 -7.97 32.32 -9.07
N ALA A 63 -7.34 31.16 -9.27
CA ALA A 63 -7.03 30.22 -8.21
C ALA A 63 -5.69 30.55 -7.55
N LYS A 64 -5.60 30.32 -6.24
CA LYS A 64 -4.31 30.31 -5.55
C LYS A 64 -3.48 29.11 -6.05
N PRO A 65 -2.16 29.24 -6.26
CA PRO A 65 -1.32 28.11 -6.70
C PRO A 65 -1.41 26.87 -5.80
N VAL A 66 -1.53 27.07 -4.47
CA VAL A 66 -1.70 25.98 -3.51
C VAL A 66 -3.02 25.20 -3.70
N THR A 67 -4.08 25.84 -4.20
CA THR A 67 -5.35 25.16 -4.55
C THR A 67 -5.15 24.21 -5.75
N LEU A 68 -4.35 24.62 -6.73
CA LEU A 68 -4.01 23.76 -7.87
C LEU A 68 -3.12 22.58 -7.44
N ALA A 69 -2.14 22.84 -6.59
CA ALA A 69 -1.30 21.78 -6.00
C ALA A 69 -2.13 20.77 -5.18
N TRP A 70 -3.10 21.26 -4.40
CA TRP A 70 -4.05 20.43 -3.66
C TRP A 70 -4.95 19.59 -4.58
N GLY A 71 -5.46 20.19 -5.66
CA GLY A 71 -6.22 19.47 -6.69
C GLY A 71 -5.39 18.37 -7.34
N PHE A 72 -4.12 18.65 -7.65
CA PHE A 72 -3.20 17.65 -8.18
C PHE A 72 -2.91 16.52 -7.16
N LEU A 73 -2.74 16.84 -5.88
CA LEU A 73 -2.60 15.81 -4.84
C LEU A 73 -3.85 14.93 -4.75
N CYS A 74 -5.04 15.53 -4.77
CA CYS A 74 -6.30 14.77 -4.79
C CYS A 74 -6.42 13.89 -6.04
N PHE A 75 -5.92 14.36 -7.20
CA PHE A 75 -5.84 13.56 -8.42
C PHE A 75 -4.97 12.32 -8.21
N LEU A 76 -3.75 12.49 -7.67
CA LEU A 76 -2.82 11.38 -7.40
C LEU A 76 -3.41 10.37 -6.41
N LEU A 77 -4.03 10.84 -5.32
CA LEU A 77 -4.70 9.97 -4.35
C LEU A 77 -5.85 9.19 -4.99
N SER A 78 -6.70 9.87 -5.77
CA SER A 78 -7.79 9.22 -6.51
C SER A 78 -7.26 8.13 -7.44
N ALA A 79 -6.21 8.45 -8.21
CA ALA A 79 -5.59 7.53 -9.15
C ALA A 79 -5.03 6.29 -8.43
N LEU A 80 -4.27 6.44 -7.34
CA LEU A 80 -3.78 5.31 -6.54
C LEU A 80 -4.92 4.43 -5.99
N GLY A 81 -6.04 5.03 -5.60
CA GLY A 81 -7.23 4.28 -5.16
C GLY A 81 -7.84 3.40 -6.26
N VAL A 82 -7.68 3.77 -7.52
CA VAL A 82 -8.10 2.97 -8.68
C VAL A 82 -7.00 1.98 -9.06
N THR A 83 -5.78 2.46 -9.35
CA THR A 83 -4.70 1.67 -9.95
C THR A 83 -4.08 0.69 -8.95
N ALA A 84 -3.51 1.17 -7.84
CA ALA A 84 -2.96 0.32 -6.80
C ALA A 84 -4.08 -0.46 -6.06
N GLY A 85 -5.20 0.20 -5.79
CA GLY A 85 -6.34 -0.38 -5.09
C GLY A 85 -7.24 -1.25 -5.97
N ALA A 86 -8.30 -0.66 -6.51
CA ALA A 86 -9.40 -1.39 -7.17
C ALA A 86 -8.91 -2.36 -8.24
N HIS A 87 -7.93 -1.94 -9.03
CA HIS A 87 -7.37 -2.68 -10.15
C HIS A 87 -6.38 -3.76 -9.71
N ARG A 88 -5.16 -3.38 -9.32
CA ARG A 88 -4.06 -4.34 -9.08
C ARG A 88 -4.26 -5.19 -7.83
N LEU A 89 -4.71 -4.59 -6.71
CA LEU A 89 -4.91 -5.30 -5.45
C LEU A 89 -6.20 -6.12 -5.43
N TRP A 90 -7.35 -5.50 -5.68
CA TRP A 90 -8.64 -6.16 -5.49
C TRP A 90 -9.15 -6.89 -6.72
N SER A 91 -8.91 -6.40 -7.94
CA SER A 91 -9.36 -7.12 -9.15
C SER A 91 -8.44 -8.29 -9.46
N HIS A 92 -7.13 -8.02 -9.58
CA HIS A 92 -6.16 -9.01 -10.05
C HIS A 92 -5.38 -9.75 -8.98
N ARG A 93 -5.49 -9.33 -7.71
CA ARG A 93 -4.78 -9.96 -6.57
C ARG A 93 -3.27 -10.07 -6.81
N SER A 94 -2.70 -9.11 -7.54
CA SER A 94 -1.30 -9.12 -7.98
C SER A 94 -0.29 -8.89 -6.85
N TYR A 95 -0.75 -8.40 -5.70
CA TYR A 95 0.03 -8.27 -4.48
C TYR A 95 -0.87 -8.35 -3.24
N LYS A 96 -0.27 -8.50 -2.05
CA LYS A 96 -0.97 -8.47 -0.76
C LYS A 96 -0.67 -7.18 0.00
N ALA A 97 -1.69 -6.60 0.61
CA ALA A 97 -1.58 -5.36 1.38
C ALA A 97 -1.95 -5.55 2.86
N SER A 98 -1.20 -4.90 3.75
CA SER A 98 -1.53 -4.83 5.18
C SER A 98 -2.84 -4.07 5.40
N LEU A 99 -3.47 -4.23 6.57
CA LEU A 99 -4.73 -3.55 6.89
C LEU A 99 -4.63 -2.00 6.75
N PRO A 100 -3.58 -1.32 7.24
CA PRO A 100 -3.45 0.13 7.06
C PRO A 100 -3.43 0.56 5.59
N LEU A 101 -2.68 -0.15 4.74
CA LEU A 101 -2.61 0.17 3.31
C LEU A 101 -3.96 -0.08 2.62
N ARG A 102 -4.66 -1.18 2.96
CA ARG A 102 -6.00 -1.44 2.43
C ARG A 102 -7.01 -0.35 2.80
N ILE A 103 -6.98 0.14 4.04
CA ILE A 103 -7.84 1.23 4.50
C ILE A 103 -7.52 2.52 3.72
N PHE A 104 -6.24 2.87 3.59
CA PHE A 104 -5.80 4.02 2.81
C PHE A 104 -6.31 3.95 1.36
N LEU A 105 -6.09 2.82 0.67
CA LEU A 105 -6.53 2.63 -0.72
C LEU A 105 -8.05 2.66 -0.87
N ALA A 106 -8.82 2.20 0.12
CA ALA A 106 -10.28 2.25 0.09
C ALA A 106 -10.84 3.68 0.27
N ILE A 107 -10.20 4.48 1.11
CA ILE A 107 -10.50 5.92 1.27
C ILE A 107 -10.15 6.66 -0.03
N ALA A 108 -8.97 6.40 -0.59
CA ALA A 108 -8.51 6.93 -1.85
C ALA A 108 -9.44 6.56 -3.03
N ASN A 109 -9.91 5.30 -3.08
CA ASN A 109 -10.90 4.85 -4.07
C ASN A 109 -12.24 5.61 -3.95
N SER A 110 -12.68 5.89 -2.72
CA SER A 110 -13.89 6.70 -2.49
C SER A 110 -13.74 8.13 -3.02
N MET A 111 -12.53 8.69 -3.00
CA MET A 111 -12.23 9.99 -3.61
C MET A 111 -12.32 9.95 -5.15
N ALA A 112 -12.02 8.81 -5.77
CA ALA A 112 -12.07 8.61 -7.22
C ALA A 112 -13.51 8.46 -7.77
N PHE A 113 -14.46 8.03 -6.92
CA PHE A 113 -15.88 7.88 -7.24
C PHE A 113 -16.17 7.11 -8.55
N GLN A 114 -15.63 5.89 -8.67
CA GLN A 114 -15.86 5.02 -9.83
C GLN A 114 -16.70 3.77 -9.53
N ASN A 115 -17.72 3.89 -8.67
CA ASN A 115 -18.40 2.78 -7.95
C ASN A 115 -17.56 2.21 -6.80
N ASP A 116 -18.22 1.41 -5.96
CA ASP A 116 -17.57 0.75 -4.83
C ASP A 116 -16.61 -0.35 -5.32
N ILE A 117 -15.62 -0.71 -4.50
CA ILE A 117 -14.53 -1.61 -4.89
C ILE A 117 -15.08 -2.95 -5.39
N TYR A 118 -16.14 -3.48 -4.76
CA TYR A 118 -16.73 -4.76 -5.15
C TYR A 118 -17.36 -4.69 -6.54
N GLU A 119 -18.12 -3.63 -6.85
CA GLU A 119 -18.72 -3.46 -8.16
C GLU A 119 -17.66 -3.20 -9.25
N TRP A 120 -16.67 -2.34 -8.96
CA TRP A 120 -15.57 -2.05 -9.88
C TRP A 120 -14.81 -3.33 -10.23
N ALA A 121 -14.38 -4.09 -9.22
CA ALA A 121 -13.61 -5.31 -9.43
C ALA A 121 -14.40 -6.42 -10.12
N ARG A 122 -15.70 -6.58 -9.82
CA ARG A 122 -16.57 -7.49 -10.57
C ARG A 122 -16.58 -7.12 -12.05
N ASP A 123 -16.90 -5.87 -12.38
CA ASP A 123 -17.01 -5.44 -13.77
C ASP A 123 -15.66 -5.55 -14.50
N HIS A 124 -14.54 -5.27 -13.82
CA HIS A 124 -13.19 -5.41 -14.36
C HIS A 124 -12.80 -6.86 -14.64
N ARG A 125 -13.11 -7.79 -13.73
CA ARG A 125 -12.90 -9.22 -13.97
C ARG A 125 -13.74 -9.75 -15.14
N VAL A 126 -14.98 -9.26 -15.30
CA VAL A 126 -15.82 -9.57 -16.48
C VAL A 126 -15.16 -9.03 -17.75
N HIS A 127 -14.64 -7.80 -17.69
CA HIS A 127 -13.94 -7.17 -18.81
C HIS A 127 -12.75 -8.01 -19.28
N HIS A 128 -11.86 -8.43 -18.38
CA HIS A 128 -10.73 -9.27 -18.76
C HIS A 128 -11.15 -10.62 -19.36
N LYS A 129 -12.11 -11.29 -18.71
CA LYS A 129 -12.51 -12.64 -19.10
C LYS A 129 -13.24 -12.69 -20.44
N PHE A 130 -14.02 -11.66 -20.76
CA PHE A 130 -14.87 -11.62 -21.96
C PHE A 130 -14.62 -10.40 -22.83
N SER A 131 -13.38 -9.92 -22.82
CA SER A 131 -12.93 -8.71 -23.51
C SER A 131 -13.39 -8.69 -24.97
N GLU A 132 -13.82 -7.52 -25.47
CA GLU A 132 -14.29 -7.36 -26.85
C GLU A 132 -15.51 -8.20 -27.25
N THR A 133 -16.36 -8.57 -26.28
CA THR A 133 -17.63 -9.26 -26.53
C THR A 133 -18.82 -8.51 -25.93
N ASP A 134 -20.04 -8.97 -26.18
CA ASP A 134 -21.25 -8.45 -25.57
C ASP A 134 -21.35 -8.67 -24.05
N ALA A 135 -20.47 -9.49 -23.46
CA ALA A 135 -20.34 -9.61 -22.01
C ALA A 135 -19.33 -8.63 -21.40
N ASP A 136 -18.50 -7.96 -22.20
CA ASP A 136 -17.61 -6.89 -21.74
C ASP A 136 -18.42 -5.60 -21.45
N PRO A 137 -18.39 -5.06 -20.20
CA PRO A 137 -19.11 -3.85 -19.83
C PRO A 137 -18.83 -2.64 -20.73
N HIS A 138 -17.60 -2.51 -21.22
CA HIS A 138 -17.13 -1.37 -22.01
C HIS A 138 -16.50 -1.81 -23.34
N ASN A 139 -17.11 -2.83 -23.96
CA ASN A 139 -16.73 -3.41 -25.24
C ASN A 139 -16.29 -2.38 -26.30
N ALA A 140 -14.98 -2.34 -26.57
CA ALA A 140 -14.36 -1.44 -27.52
C ALA A 140 -14.82 -1.63 -28.98
N LYS A 141 -15.34 -2.82 -29.36
CA LYS A 141 -15.92 -3.05 -30.70
C LYS A 141 -17.19 -2.24 -30.95
N ARG A 142 -17.80 -1.68 -29.90
CA ARG A 142 -18.96 -0.76 -30.03
C ARG A 142 -18.55 0.70 -30.30
N GLY A 143 -17.25 0.95 -30.45
CA GLY A 143 -16.67 2.23 -30.82
C GLY A 143 -16.21 3.06 -29.63
N PHE A 144 -15.33 4.02 -29.90
CA PHE A 144 -14.64 4.84 -28.91
C PHE A 144 -15.59 5.49 -27.89
N PHE A 145 -16.68 6.11 -28.35
CA PHE A 145 -17.61 6.78 -27.45
C PHE A 145 -18.25 5.81 -26.45
N PHE A 146 -18.60 4.59 -26.90
CA PHE A 146 -19.21 3.59 -26.02
C PHE A 146 -18.22 3.14 -24.95
N SER A 147 -17.00 2.76 -25.31
CA SER A 147 -15.99 2.28 -24.36
C SER A 147 -15.44 3.39 -23.45
N HIS A 148 -15.47 4.64 -23.90
CA HIS A 148 -15.04 5.78 -23.09
C HIS A 148 -16.08 6.16 -22.02
N VAL A 149 -17.30 6.50 -22.41
CA VAL A 149 -18.33 6.98 -21.45
C VAL A 149 -19.73 6.43 -21.74
N GLY A 150 -20.03 6.08 -22.98
CA GLY A 150 -21.37 5.69 -23.42
C GLY A 150 -21.93 4.49 -22.69
N TRP A 151 -21.09 3.55 -22.26
CA TRP A 151 -21.51 2.38 -21.45
C TRP A 151 -22.12 2.76 -20.10
N LEU A 152 -21.74 3.90 -19.51
CA LEU A 152 -22.32 4.44 -18.28
C LEU A 152 -23.68 5.13 -18.50
N LEU A 153 -24.01 5.44 -19.76
CA LEU A 153 -25.20 6.20 -20.16
C LEU A 153 -26.37 5.29 -20.60
N VAL A 154 -26.14 3.98 -20.67
CA VAL A 154 -27.12 2.97 -21.07
C VAL A 154 -27.19 1.85 -20.03
N ARG A 155 -28.24 1.04 -20.11
CA ARG A 155 -28.28 -0.21 -19.34
C ARG A 155 -27.23 -1.19 -19.85
N LYS A 156 -26.58 -1.91 -18.93
CA LYS A 156 -25.66 -3.01 -19.23
C LYS A 156 -26.33 -4.04 -20.13
N HIS A 157 -25.56 -4.63 -21.03
CA HIS A 157 -26.03 -5.74 -21.84
C HIS A 157 -26.37 -6.95 -20.95
N PRO A 158 -27.40 -7.76 -21.25
CA PRO A 158 -27.77 -8.92 -20.42
C PRO A 158 -26.61 -9.89 -20.16
N ASP A 159 -25.73 -10.09 -21.14
CA ASP A 159 -24.59 -11.00 -21.01
C ASP A 159 -23.56 -10.49 -19.97
N VAL A 160 -23.39 -9.18 -19.82
CA VAL A 160 -22.55 -8.59 -18.75
C VAL A 160 -23.09 -9.00 -17.37
N ILE A 161 -24.41 -8.97 -17.21
CA ILE A 161 -25.08 -9.31 -15.94
C ILE A 161 -24.98 -10.81 -15.69
N GLU A 162 -25.30 -11.62 -16.70
CA GLU A 162 -25.28 -13.08 -16.63
C GLU A 162 -23.86 -13.61 -16.31
N LYS A 163 -22.85 -13.09 -17.01
CA LYS A 163 -21.45 -13.52 -16.82
C LYS A 163 -20.85 -12.97 -15.53
N GLY A 164 -21.18 -11.74 -15.15
CA GLY A 164 -20.74 -11.16 -13.87
C GLY A 164 -21.27 -11.89 -12.64
N GLN A 165 -22.44 -12.55 -12.74
CA GLN A 165 -22.97 -13.39 -11.66
C GLN A 165 -22.25 -14.73 -11.51
N LYS A 166 -21.55 -15.20 -12.56
CA LYS A 166 -20.83 -16.47 -12.60
C LYS A 166 -19.38 -16.36 -12.12
N LEU A 167 -18.88 -15.14 -11.89
CA LEU A 167 -17.54 -14.93 -11.36
C LEU A 167 -17.46 -15.26 -9.87
N ASP A 168 -16.32 -15.82 -9.47
CA ASP A 168 -15.99 -15.96 -8.05
C ASP A 168 -15.52 -14.61 -7.47
N LEU A 169 -16.25 -14.15 -6.46
CA LEU A 169 -16.01 -12.90 -5.72
C LEU A 169 -15.93 -13.17 -4.20
N ALA A 170 -15.69 -14.43 -3.79
CA ALA A 170 -15.61 -14.81 -2.38
C ALA A 170 -14.50 -14.04 -1.64
N ASP A 171 -13.39 -13.78 -2.32
CA ASP A 171 -12.28 -12.98 -1.81
C ASP A 171 -12.70 -11.55 -1.44
N LEU A 172 -13.46 -10.88 -2.31
CA LEU A 172 -13.95 -9.51 -2.07
C LEU A 172 -15.01 -9.49 -0.95
N LYS A 173 -15.84 -10.53 -0.85
CA LYS A 173 -16.82 -10.67 0.24
C LYS A 173 -16.16 -10.92 1.59
N ALA A 174 -15.03 -11.63 1.61
CA ALA A 174 -14.26 -11.91 2.80
C ALA A 174 -13.46 -10.70 3.30
N ASP A 175 -13.09 -9.76 2.41
CA ASP A 175 -12.39 -8.54 2.81
C ASP A 175 -13.33 -7.54 3.48
N LYS A 176 -13.19 -7.41 4.81
CA LYS A 176 -13.97 -6.49 5.64
C LYS A 176 -13.82 -5.02 5.23
N VAL A 177 -12.68 -4.62 4.67
CA VAL A 177 -12.46 -3.24 4.20
C VAL A 177 -13.31 -2.95 2.97
N VAL A 178 -13.32 -3.87 2.01
CA VAL A 178 -14.14 -3.79 0.79
C VAL A 178 -15.62 -3.72 1.15
N MET A 179 -16.08 -4.63 2.01
CA MET A 179 -17.49 -4.68 2.41
C MET A 179 -17.91 -3.49 3.27
N PHE A 180 -17.01 -2.94 4.09
CA PHE A 180 -17.25 -1.69 4.82
C PHE A 180 -17.41 -0.50 3.86
N GLN A 181 -16.49 -0.35 2.90
CA GLN A 181 -16.55 0.71 1.90
C GLN A 181 -17.84 0.62 1.09
N ARG A 182 -18.25 -0.59 0.64
CA ARG A 182 -19.52 -0.82 -0.04
C ARG A 182 -20.73 -0.42 0.79
N ARG A 183 -20.77 -0.78 2.08
CA ARG A 183 -21.87 -0.44 2.99
C ARG A 183 -22.05 1.07 3.16
N PHE A 184 -20.95 1.82 3.23
CA PHE A 184 -20.95 3.27 3.47
C PHE A 184 -20.63 4.11 2.23
N TYR A 185 -20.66 3.50 1.04
CA TYR A 185 -20.10 4.08 -0.19
C TYR A 185 -20.65 5.47 -0.53
N LYS A 186 -21.97 5.66 -0.41
CA LYS A 186 -22.60 6.95 -0.71
C LYS A 186 -22.06 8.07 0.19
N LEU A 187 -21.90 7.78 1.48
CA LEU A 187 -21.36 8.75 2.43
C LEU A 187 -19.87 8.98 2.17
N SER A 188 -19.10 7.90 1.95
CA SER A 188 -17.66 8.02 1.71
C SER A 188 -17.34 8.83 0.45
N VAL A 189 -18.12 8.68 -0.62
CA VAL A 189 -17.99 9.48 -1.85
C VAL A 189 -18.33 10.95 -1.61
N VAL A 190 -19.45 11.25 -0.94
CA VAL A 190 -19.82 12.66 -0.66
C VAL A 190 -18.72 13.35 0.13
N VAL A 191 -18.20 12.67 1.16
CA VAL A 191 -17.11 13.20 1.98
C VAL A 191 -15.81 13.30 1.20
N MET A 192 -15.33 12.20 0.61
CA MET A 192 -13.97 12.15 0.06
C MET A 192 -13.85 12.74 -1.35
N CYS A 193 -14.87 12.61 -2.21
CA CYS A 193 -14.81 13.13 -3.57
C CYS A 193 -15.19 14.61 -3.65
N PHE A 194 -16.10 15.09 -2.79
CA PHE A 194 -16.63 16.46 -2.89
C PHE A 194 -16.29 17.34 -1.69
N LEU A 195 -16.68 16.96 -0.47
CA LEU A 195 -16.53 17.84 0.69
C LEU A 195 -15.06 18.05 1.07
N PHE A 196 -14.29 16.99 1.26
CA PHE A 196 -12.90 17.09 1.70
C PHE A 196 -12.04 17.89 0.71
N PRO A 197 -12.07 17.64 -0.61
CA PRO A 197 -11.31 18.43 -1.57
C PRO A 197 -11.76 19.90 -1.63
N THR A 198 -13.03 20.20 -1.33
CA THR A 198 -13.60 21.57 -1.33
C THR A 198 -13.30 22.34 -0.05
N LEU A 199 -13.45 21.70 1.11
CA LEU A 199 -13.35 22.38 2.40
C LEU A 199 -11.91 22.68 2.78
N VAL A 200 -10.95 21.83 2.39
CA VAL A 200 -9.54 22.05 2.74
C VAL A 200 -9.02 23.40 2.19
N PRO A 201 -9.16 23.74 0.89
CA PRO A 201 -8.73 25.04 0.40
C PRO A 201 -9.46 26.23 1.00
N TRP A 202 -10.76 26.06 1.24
CA TRP A 202 -11.60 27.11 1.80
C TRP A 202 -11.20 27.44 3.24
N CYS A 203 -10.97 26.43 4.08
CA CYS A 203 -10.66 26.61 5.50
C CYS A 203 -9.19 26.96 5.77
N PHE A 204 -8.23 26.37 5.05
CA PHE A 204 -6.81 26.44 5.44
C PHE A 204 -6.01 27.57 4.78
N TRP A 205 -6.38 28.01 3.58
CA TRP A 205 -5.67 29.09 2.89
C TRP A 205 -6.58 30.12 2.22
N GLY A 206 -7.86 30.14 2.65
CA GLY A 206 -8.83 31.17 2.29
C GLY A 206 -9.13 31.23 0.79
N GLU A 207 -9.13 30.09 0.10
CA GLU A 207 -9.61 30.04 -1.28
C GLU A 207 -11.13 30.27 -1.33
N SER A 208 -11.65 30.90 -2.39
CA SER A 208 -13.09 31.11 -2.52
C SER A 208 -13.84 29.76 -2.62
N LEU A 209 -14.99 29.62 -1.95
CA LEU A 209 -15.77 28.37 -1.97
C LEU A 209 -16.08 27.90 -3.40
N ARG A 210 -16.28 28.85 -4.32
CA ARG A 210 -16.46 28.58 -5.76
C ARG A 210 -15.23 27.92 -6.38
N ASN A 211 -14.03 28.49 -6.22
CA ASN A 211 -12.80 27.90 -6.75
C ASN A 211 -12.52 26.55 -6.08
N SER A 212 -12.69 26.46 -4.75
CA SER A 212 -12.47 25.23 -4.00
C SER A 212 -13.40 24.09 -4.44
N PHE A 213 -14.65 24.40 -4.82
CA PHE A 213 -15.57 23.37 -5.31
C PHE A 213 -15.29 22.98 -6.76
N PHE A 214 -15.11 23.94 -7.65
CA PHE A 214 -14.98 23.65 -9.08
C PHE A 214 -13.60 23.11 -9.49
N LEU A 215 -12.53 23.39 -8.74
CA LEU A 215 -11.17 22.98 -9.11
C LEU A 215 -10.78 21.61 -8.51
N PRO A 216 -10.49 21.47 -7.20
CA PRO A 216 -10.05 20.20 -6.61
C PRO A 216 -11.18 19.17 -6.40
N ALA A 217 -12.45 19.56 -6.49
CA ALA A 217 -13.58 18.63 -6.52
C ALA A 217 -14.04 18.33 -7.96
N ILE A 218 -14.69 19.26 -8.66
CA ILE A 218 -15.33 18.97 -9.96
C ILE A 218 -14.33 18.72 -11.09
N LEU A 219 -13.45 19.68 -11.41
CA LEU A 219 -12.49 19.56 -12.50
C LEU A 219 -11.57 18.35 -12.27
N ARG A 220 -11.02 18.21 -11.05
CA ARG A 220 -10.21 17.06 -10.67
C ARG A 220 -10.94 15.73 -10.88
N TYR A 221 -12.20 15.63 -10.45
CA TYR A 221 -12.98 14.40 -10.64
C TYR A 221 -13.16 14.06 -12.13
N VAL A 222 -13.50 15.04 -12.96
CA VAL A 222 -13.61 14.85 -14.42
C VAL A 222 -12.30 14.42 -15.06
N LEU A 223 -11.17 15.00 -14.63
CA LEU A 223 -9.85 14.60 -15.11
C LEU A 223 -9.51 13.16 -14.72
N VAL A 224 -9.79 12.75 -13.48
CA VAL A 224 -9.61 11.35 -13.04
C VAL A 224 -10.46 10.39 -13.88
N LEU A 225 -11.75 10.71 -14.10
CA LEU A 225 -12.65 9.89 -14.90
C LEU A 225 -12.13 9.71 -16.33
N ASN A 226 -11.83 10.81 -17.02
CA ASN A 226 -11.40 10.74 -18.41
C ASN A 226 -10.04 10.05 -18.56
N ALA A 227 -9.11 10.24 -17.60
CA ALA A 227 -7.86 9.50 -17.57
C ALA A 227 -8.08 7.99 -17.46
N THR A 228 -8.97 7.54 -16.55
CA THR A 228 -9.31 6.12 -16.46
C THR A 228 -10.03 5.62 -17.70
N TRP A 229 -10.98 6.38 -18.25
CA TRP A 229 -11.76 5.97 -19.41
C TRP A 229 -10.95 5.91 -20.71
N LEU A 230 -9.82 6.61 -20.78
CA LEU A 230 -8.87 6.46 -21.88
C LEU A 230 -8.21 5.07 -21.90
N VAL A 231 -8.10 4.39 -20.76
CA VAL A 231 -7.64 2.98 -20.72
C VAL A 231 -8.64 2.10 -21.47
N ASN A 232 -9.93 2.22 -21.16
CA ASN A 232 -10.99 1.43 -21.81
C ASN A 232 -11.17 1.76 -23.31
N SER A 233 -10.91 3.01 -23.72
CA SER A 233 -11.11 3.44 -25.10
C SER A 233 -9.81 3.48 -25.90
N ALA A 234 -8.93 4.43 -25.61
CA ALA A 234 -7.71 4.63 -26.39
C ALA A 234 -6.76 3.43 -26.29
N ALA A 235 -6.59 2.84 -25.10
CA ALA A 235 -5.71 1.69 -24.93
C ALA A 235 -6.27 0.36 -25.49
N HIS A 236 -7.50 0.32 -25.99
CA HIS A 236 -8.01 -0.82 -26.80
C HIS A 236 -7.98 -0.56 -28.31
N MET A 237 -7.69 0.67 -28.76
CA MET A 237 -7.86 1.07 -30.16
C MET A 237 -6.57 1.58 -30.79
N PHE A 238 -5.76 2.33 -30.05
CA PHE A 238 -4.62 3.08 -30.58
C PHE A 238 -3.34 2.69 -29.82
N GLY A 239 -2.30 2.26 -30.55
CA GLY A 239 -1.03 1.83 -29.97
C GLY A 239 -0.47 0.54 -30.58
N ASN A 240 0.53 -0.02 -29.91
CA ASN A 240 1.24 -1.23 -30.33
C ASN A 240 0.74 -2.48 -29.58
N ARG A 241 1.03 -3.67 -30.11
CA ARG A 241 0.66 -4.97 -29.50
C ARG A 241 1.85 -5.94 -29.49
N PRO A 242 2.88 -5.67 -28.68
CA PRO A 242 4.12 -6.45 -28.72
C PRO A 242 4.04 -7.80 -27.99
N TYR A 243 3.08 -8.00 -27.08
CA TYR A 243 2.97 -9.22 -26.26
C TYR A 243 1.94 -10.19 -26.81
N ASP A 244 0.75 -9.70 -27.19
CA ASP A 244 -0.25 -10.50 -27.91
C ASP A 244 -0.92 -9.67 -29.02
N ARG A 245 -0.68 -10.10 -30.27
CA ARG A 245 -1.22 -9.46 -31.48
C ARG A 245 -2.67 -9.84 -31.80
N ASN A 246 -3.20 -10.88 -31.15
CA ASN A 246 -4.54 -11.42 -31.42
C ASN A 246 -5.63 -10.72 -30.58
N ILE A 247 -5.25 -10.03 -29.51
CA ILE A 247 -6.16 -9.22 -28.69
C ILE A 247 -6.16 -7.74 -29.13
N ASN A 248 -7.18 -7.00 -28.73
CA ASN A 248 -7.30 -5.56 -29.01
C ASN A 248 -6.50 -4.62 -28.10
N PRO A 249 -6.33 -4.87 -26.78
CA PRO A 249 -5.53 -4.06 -25.86
C PRO A 249 -4.15 -3.70 -26.42
N ARG A 250 -3.70 -2.47 -26.17
CA ARG A 250 -2.54 -1.82 -26.80
C ARG A 250 -1.71 -1.03 -25.82
N GLU A 251 -0.42 -1.02 -26.10
CA GLU A 251 0.56 -0.12 -25.48
C GLU A 251 0.35 1.31 -26.00
N ASN A 252 -0.04 2.24 -25.11
CA ASN A 252 -0.31 3.63 -25.47
C ASN A 252 0.38 4.62 -24.51
N ARG A 253 1.44 5.27 -25.01
CA ARG A 253 2.27 6.21 -24.22
C ARG A 253 1.48 7.37 -23.62
N LEU A 254 0.52 7.95 -24.35
CA LEU A 254 -0.27 9.08 -23.83
C LEU A 254 -1.15 8.63 -22.67
N VAL A 255 -1.70 7.43 -22.75
CA VAL A 255 -2.46 6.82 -21.65
C VAL A 255 -1.53 6.48 -20.48
N THR A 256 -0.31 5.99 -20.73
CA THR A 256 0.68 5.73 -19.67
C THR A 256 0.94 6.98 -18.82
N PHE A 257 1.16 8.14 -19.45
CA PHE A 257 1.36 9.40 -18.73
C PHE A 257 0.07 9.91 -18.05
N GLY A 258 -1.06 9.89 -18.75
CA GLY A 258 -2.33 10.41 -18.23
C GLY A 258 -2.95 9.58 -17.11
N ALA A 259 -2.78 8.26 -17.15
CA ALA A 259 -3.31 7.29 -16.19
C ALA A 259 -2.24 6.69 -15.27
N LEU A 260 -1.10 7.38 -15.09
CA LEU A 260 -0.06 7.05 -14.11
C LEU A 260 0.51 5.61 -14.20
N GLY A 261 0.63 5.08 -15.41
CA GLY A 261 1.18 3.74 -15.68
C GLY A 261 0.22 2.76 -16.35
N GLU A 262 -1.08 3.03 -16.36
CA GLU A 262 -2.09 2.09 -16.91
C GLU A 262 -2.18 2.04 -18.44
N GLY A 263 -1.21 2.64 -19.15
CA GLY A 263 -1.17 2.61 -20.62
C GLY A 263 -0.50 1.37 -21.22
N PHE A 264 0.10 0.51 -20.38
CA PHE A 264 0.75 -0.74 -20.80
C PHE A 264 -0.27 -1.88 -20.96
N HIS A 265 -1.32 -1.62 -21.75
CA HIS A 265 -2.55 -2.40 -21.71
C HIS A 265 -2.44 -3.75 -22.44
N ASN A 266 -1.57 -3.86 -23.45
CA ASN A 266 -1.34 -5.15 -24.12
C ASN A 266 -0.58 -6.10 -23.19
N TYR A 267 0.44 -5.61 -22.48
CA TYR A 267 1.13 -6.36 -21.44
C TYR A 267 0.14 -6.79 -20.36
N HIS A 268 -0.63 -5.84 -19.84
CA HIS A 268 -1.56 -6.09 -18.75
C HIS A 268 -2.61 -7.16 -19.08
N HIS A 269 -3.20 -7.15 -20.29
CA HIS A 269 -4.13 -8.21 -20.67
C HIS A 269 -3.45 -9.57 -20.92
N THR A 270 -2.16 -9.58 -21.28
CA THR A 270 -1.38 -10.82 -21.45
C THR A 270 -0.96 -11.40 -20.09
N PHE A 271 -0.59 -10.53 -19.14
CA PHE A 271 -0.09 -10.89 -17.81
C PHE A 271 -0.85 -10.14 -16.70
N PRO A 272 -2.16 -10.40 -16.51
CA PRO A 272 -3.00 -9.61 -15.62
C PRO A 272 -2.62 -9.70 -14.14
N TYR A 273 -1.89 -10.75 -13.76
CA TYR A 273 -1.41 -10.99 -12.39
C TYR A 273 -0.14 -10.21 -12.03
N ASP A 274 0.50 -9.55 -13.00
CA ASP A 274 1.70 -8.75 -12.76
C ASP A 274 1.33 -7.39 -12.17
N TYR A 275 1.76 -7.13 -10.93
CA TYR A 275 1.47 -5.88 -10.23
C TYR A 275 2.10 -4.65 -10.89
N SER A 276 3.15 -4.83 -11.68
CA SER A 276 3.82 -3.74 -12.40
C SER A 276 3.05 -3.33 -13.64
N THR A 277 2.16 -4.18 -14.17
CA THR A 277 1.43 -4.00 -15.44
C THR A 277 2.33 -3.76 -16.67
N SER A 278 3.64 -3.92 -16.51
CA SER A 278 4.65 -3.71 -17.55
C SER A 278 5.98 -4.35 -17.15
N GLU A 279 6.81 -4.71 -18.15
CA GLU A 279 8.18 -5.20 -17.93
C GLU A 279 9.16 -4.11 -17.44
N PHE A 280 8.76 -2.83 -17.47
CA PHE A 280 9.62 -1.69 -17.16
C PHE A 280 9.63 -1.29 -15.67
N GLY A 281 8.90 -2.02 -14.81
CA GLY A 281 8.85 -1.74 -13.38
C GLY A 281 8.32 -0.32 -13.09
N TRP A 282 9.04 0.42 -12.25
CA TRP A 282 8.72 1.80 -11.88
C TRP A 282 8.99 2.83 -12.99
N HIS A 283 9.71 2.46 -14.05
CA HIS A 283 9.99 3.37 -15.16
C HIS A 283 8.69 3.65 -15.92
N TYR A 284 8.25 4.92 -15.89
CA TYR A 284 6.97 5.39 -16.46
C TYR A 284 5.70 4.85 -15.79
N ASN A 285 5.81 4.13 -14.67
CA ASN A 285 4.68 3.60 -13.91
C ASN A 285 4.73 4.07 -12.45
N PHE A 286 4.06 5.18 -12.18
CA PHE A 286 4.02 5.78 -10.85
C PHE A 286 3.36 4.86 -9.83
N THR A 287 2.34 4.09 -10.24
CA THR A 287 1.67 3.14 -9.35
C THR A 287 2.62 2.01 -8.92
N THR A 288 3.44 1.49 -9.83
CA THR A 288 4.46 0.48 -9.48
C THR A 288 5.48 1.06 -8.50
N ALA A 289 5.98 2.27 -8.76
CA ALA A 289 6.88 2.96 -7.84
C ALA A 289 6.28 3.13 -6.43
N PHE A 290 4.99 3.46 -6.34
CA PHE A 290 4.28 3.54 -5.07
C PHE A 290 4.19 2.17 -4.37
N ILE A 291 3.79 1.11 -5.08
CA ILE A 291 3.69 -0.24 -4.50
C ILE A 291 5.05 -0.71 -3.97
N ASP A 292 6.12 -0.54 -4.76
CA ASP A 292 7.49 -0.89 -4.37
C ASP A 292 7.94 -0.09 -3.14
N LEU A 293 7.63 1.20 -3.08
CA LEU A 293 7.94 2.05 -1.92
C LEU A 293 7.19 1.59 -0.65
N MET A 294 5.93 1.15 -0.78
CA MET A 294 5.15 0.62 0.34
C MET A 294 5.66 -0.76 0.79
N PHE A 295 6.26 -1.52 -0.12
CA PHE A 295 6.85 -2.83 0.18
C PHE A 295 8.24 -2.73 0.80
N TYR A 296 9.06 -1.78 0.32
CA TYR A 296 10.28 -1.39 1.02
C TYR A 296 9.90 -0.96 2.43
N LYS A 297 10.77 -1.16 3.43
CA LYS A 297 10.45 -0.88 4.85
C LYS A 297 10.17 0.63 5.06
N LEU A 298 8.99 1.09 4.64
CA LEU A 298 8.51 2.46 4.77
C LEU A 298 8.47 2.83 6.24
N SER A 299 8.20 1.84 7.11
CA SER A 299 8.36 1.99 8.56
C SER A 299 9.76 2.43 8.95
N VAL A 300 10.83 1.94 8.31
CA VAL A 300 12.21 2.39 8.57
C VAL A 300 12.41 3.81 8.05
N VAL A 301 12.00 4.12 6.81
CA VAL A 301 12.15 5.48 6.27
C VAL A 301 11.38 6.49 7.11
N VAL A 302 10.12 6.17 7.44
CA VAL A 302 9.24 7.02 8.22
C VAL A 302 9.70 7.12 9.66
N MET A 303 9.86 6.00 10.39
CA MET A 303 10.16 6.06 11.83
C MET A 303 11.63 6.38 12.13
N CYS A 304 12.55 6.01 11.25
CA CYS A 304 13.98 6.26 11.47
C CYS A 304 14.40 7.64 10.94
N PHE A 305 13.88 8.12 9.82
CA PHE A 305 14.37 9.36 9.21
C PHE A 305 13.32 10.47 9.18
N LEU A 306 12.12 10.23 8.64
CA LEU A 306 11.14 11.30 8.46
C LEU A 306 10.55 11.79 9.79
N PHE A 307 10.04 10.91 10.63
CA PHE A 307 9.43 11.28 11.91
C PHE A 307 10.40 12.03 12.83
N PRO A 308 11.64 11.56 13.07
CA PRO A 308 12.61 12.29 13.88
C PRO A 308 13.07 13.62 13.26
N THR A 309 12.95 13.78 11.94
CA THR A 309 13.27 15.04 11.24
C THR A 309 12.09 16.03 11.27
N LEU A 310 10.88 15.53 11.01
CA LEU A 310 9.70 16.38 10.86
C LEU A 310 9.16 16.84 12.21
N VAL A 311 9.26 16.03 13.27
CA VAL A 311 8.73 16.42 14.58
C VAL A 311 9.42 17.70 15.11
N PRO A 312 10.76 17.78 15.18
CA PRO A 312 11.43 18.99 15.63
C PRO A 312 11.18 20.20 14.74
N TRP A 313 11.19 19.99 13.42
CA TRP A 313 10.95 21.03 12.44
C TRP A 313 9.53 21.61 12.55
N CYS A 314 8.52 20.76 12.71
CA CYS A 314 7.11 21.17 12.71
C CYS A 314 6.62 21.66 14.08
N PHE A 315 7.02 21.04 15.19
CA PHE A 315 6.37 21.27 16.50
C PHE A 315 7.07 22.30 17.39
N TRP A 316 8.38 22.51 17.23
CA TRP A 316 9.10 23.50 18.04
C TRP A 316 10.09 24.35 17.23
N GLY A 317 9.93 24.37 15.90
CA GLY A 317 10.55 25.36 15.02
C GLY A 317 12.05 25.17 14.77
N GLU A 318 12.60 23.97 14.96
CA GLU A 318 14.00 23.67 14.67
C GLU A 318 14.28 23.77 13.16
N SER A 319 15.50 24.12 12.74
CA SER A 319 15.84 24.14 11.31
C SER A 319 15.78 22.73 10.70
N LEU A 320 15.38 22.63 9.42
CA LEU A 320 15.31 21.33 8.73
C LEU A 320 16.68 20.62 8.69
N ARG A 321 17.77 21.40 8.54
CA ARG A 321 19.14 20.88 8.56
C ARG A 321 19.47 20.24 9.91
N ASN A 322 19.26 20.96 11.02
CA ASN A 322 19.53 20.41 12.35
C ASN A 322 18.62 19.22 12.65
N SER A 323 17.34 19.32 12.31
CA SER A 323 16.37 18.25 12.51
C SER A 323 16.73 16.98 11.73
N PHE A 324 17.31 17.10 10.54
CA PHE A 324 17.76 15.93 9.79
C PHE A 324 19.08 15.35 10.34
N PHE A 325 20.10 16.19 10.54
CA PHE A 325 21.42 15.68 10.89
C PHE A 325 21.54 15.23 12.35
N LEU A 326 20.80 15.80 13.29
CA LEU A 326 20.92 15.48 14.71
C LEU A 326 19.98 14.34 15.14
N PRO A 327 18.64 14.52 15.24
CA PRO A 327 17.75 13.48 15.74
C PRO A 327 17.45 12.36 14.72
N ALA A 328 17.70 12.54 13.42
CA ALA A 328 17.65 11.44 12.46
C ALA A 328 19.02 10.77 12.26
N ILE A 329 20.00 11.45 11.66
CA ILE A 329 21.29 10.85 11.27
C ILE A 329 22.19 10.54 12.48
N LEU A 330 22.59 11.53 13.27
CA LEU A 330 23.53 11.32 14.38
C LEU A 330 22.94 10.34 15.40
N ARG A 331 21.68 10.51 15.79
CA ARG A 331 20.97 9.55 16.65
C ARG A 331 21.03 8.13 16.09
N TYR A 332 20.76 7.94 14.79
CA TYR A 332 20.83 6.62 14.17
C TYR A 332 22.26 6.03 14.19
N VAL A 333 23.27 6.82 13.88
CA VAL A 333 24.69 6.41 13.93
C VAL A 333 25.10 6.02 15.36
N LEU A 334 24.69 6.79 16.37
CA LEU A 334 24.98 6.48 17.77
C LEU A 334 24.33 5.16 18.20
N VAL A 335 23.06 4.93 17.84
CA VAL A 335 22.37 3.67 18.12
C VAL A 335 23.07 2.49 17.46
N LEU A 336 23.44 2.62 16.18
CA LEU A 336 24.17 1.57 15.46
C LEU A 336 25.49 1.22 16.16
N ASN A 337 26.32 2.21 16.47
CA ASN A 337 27.61 1.97 17.10
C ASN A 337 27.46 1.41 18.51
N ALA A 338 26.49 1.88 19.30
CA ALA A 338 26.19 1.30 20.61
C ALA A 338 25.80 -0.18 20.51
N THR A 339 24.96 -0.56 19.53
CA THR A 339 24.62 -1.97 19.27
C THR A 339 25.83 -2.76 18.78
N TRP A 340 26.66 -2.20 17.89
CA TRP A 340 27.84 -2.89 17.36
C TRP A 340 28.94 -3.12 18.40
N LEU A 341 28.99 -2.29 19.45
CA LEU A 341 29.88 -2.51 20.60
C LEU A 341 29.54 -3.80 21.37
N VAL A 342 28.29 -4.29 21.32
CA VAL A 342 27.93 -5.60 21.88
C VAL A 342 28.65 -6.72 21.13
N ASN A 343 28.66 -6.67 19.80
CA ASN A 343 29.33 -7.69 18.97
C ASN A 343 30.87 -7.57 18.97
N SER A 344 31.41 -6.40 19.26
CA SER A 344 32.85 -6.12 19.23
C SER A 344 33.45 -6.02 20.62
N ALA A 345 33.26 -4.88 21.30
CA ALA A 345 33.86 -4.63 22.61
C ALA A 345 33.43 -5.66 23.68
N ALA A 346 32.16 -6.10 23.71
CA ALA A 346 31.71 -7.11 24.67
C ALA A 346 32.16 -8.55 24.32
N HIS A 347 32.86 -8.77 23.21
CA HIS A 347 33.56 -10.02 22.90
C HIS A 347 35.08 -9.94 23.10
N MET A 348 35.63 -8.74 23.28
CA MET A 348 37.08 -8.51 23.33
C MET A 348 37.56 -8.02 24.70
N PHE A 349 36.80 -7.13 25.35
CA PHE A 349 37.24 -6.39 26.52
C PHE A 349 36.28 -6.58 27.70
N GLY A 350 36.81 -6.96 28.86
CA GLY A 350 36.05 -7.19 30.09
C GLY A 350 36.41 -8.51 30.79
N ASN A 351 35.59 -8.87 31.77
CA ASN A 351 35.78 -10.06 32.60
C ASN A 351 34.85 -11.21 32.16
N ARG A 352 35.12 -12.44 32.61
CA ARG A 352 34.34 -13.65 32.30
C ARG A 352 33.98 -14.43 33.57
N PRO A 353 33.17 -13.84 34.47
CA PRO A 353 32.88 -14.43 35.78
C PRO A 353 32.06 -15.72 35.72
N TYR A 354 31.37 -16.03 34.62
CA TYR A 354 30.50 -17.21 34.49
C TYR A 354 31.11 -18.31 33.63
N ASP A 355 31.74 -17.98 32.51
CA ASP A 355 32.43 -18.95 31.65
C ASP A 355 33.67 -18.36 30.97
N ARG A 356 34.85 -18.79 31.42
CA ARG A 356 36.15 -18.38 30.89
C ARG A 356 36.50 -19.01 29.54
N ASN A 357 35.78 -20.05 29.12
CA ASN A 357 36.08 -20.82 27.90
C ASN A 357 35.42 -20.23 26.64
N ILE A 358 34.58 -19.20 26.79
CA ILE A 358 33.97 -18.46 25.69
C ILE A 358 34.55 -17.03 25.60
N ASN A 359 34.41 -16.41 24.43
CA ASN A 359 34.88 -15.03 24.18
C ASN A 359 34.03 -13.89 24.79
N PRO A 360 32.68 -13.98 24.88
CA PRO A 360 31.82 -12.95 25.47
C PRO A 360 32.26 -12.53 26.88
N ARG A 361 32.20 -11.22 27.16
CA ARG A 361 32.73 -10.59 28.37
C ARG A 361 31.72 -9.62 28.98
N GLU A 362 31.80 -9.46 30.30
CA GLU A 362 31.09 -8.41 31.02
C GLU A 362 31.80 -7.07 30.81
N ASN A 363 31.11 -6.10 30.19
CA ASN A 363 31.68 -4.80 29.88
C ASN A 363 30.74 -3.66 30.29
N ARG A 364 31.09 -2.94 31.38
CA ARG A 364 30.26 -1.87 31.96
C ARG A 364 29.95 -0.71 31.01
N LEU A 365 30.90 -0.35 30.13
CA LEU A 365 30.68 0.72 29.16
C LEU A 365 29.66 0.31 28.10
N VAL A 366 29.72 -0.94 27.63
CA VAL A 366 28.73 -1.49 26.72
C VAL A 366 27.39 -1.66 27.41
N THR A 367 27.36 -2.06 28.69
CA THR A 367 26.12 -2.15 29.48
C THR A 367 25.39 -0.82 29.52
N PHE A 368 26.12 0.28 29.77
CA PHE A 368 25.51 1.62 29.77
C PHE A 368 25.08 2.06 28.36
N GLY A 369 25.96 1.91 27.36
CA GLY A 369 25.69 2.37 25.98
C GLY A 369 24.60 1.58 25.26
N ALA A 370 24.46 0.30 25.56
CA ALA A 370 23.46 -0.62 24.97
C ALA A 370 22.34 -0.99 25.96
N LEU A 371 22.10 -0.16 26.97
CA LEU A 371 20.94 -0.23 27.89
C LEU A 371 20.75 -1.55 28.67
N GLY A 372 21.84 -2.28 28.92
CA GLY A 372 21.82 -3.54 29.66
C GLY A 372 22.54 -4.70 28.96
N GLU A 373 22.77 -4.60 27.65
CA GLU A 373 23.26 -5.71 26.83
C GLU A 373 24.78 -6.00 26.95
N GLY A 374 25.49 -5.26 27.81
CA GLY A 374 26.93 -5.45 28.05
C GLY A 374 27.28 -6.54 29.06
N PHE A 375 26.30 -7.18 29.71
CA PHE A 375 26.50 -8.36 30.56
C PHE A 375 26.62 -9.63 29.70
N HIS A 376 27.56 -9.62 28.75
CA HIS A 376 27.56 -10.52 27.61
C HIS A 376 28.11 -11.92 27.93
N ASN A 377 28.98 -12.06 28.95
CA ASN A 377 29.41 -13.38 29.42
C ASN A 377 28.25 -14.12 30.09
N TYR A 378 27.42 -13.43 30.88
CA TYR A 378 26.19 -13.98 31.44
C TYR A 378 25.22 -14.39 30.34
N HIS A 379 24.92 -13.48 29.40
CA HIS A 379 23.96 -13.72 28.32
C HIS A 379 24.31 -14.97 27.51
N HIS A 380 25.56 -15.14 27.07
CA HIS A 380 25.95 -16.34 26.31
C HIS A 380 25.98 -17.61 27.17
N THR A 381 26.22 -17.49 28.48
CA THR A 381 26.19 -18.64 29.40
C THR A 381 24.75 -19.09 29.71
N PHE A 382 23.82 -18.13 29.78
CA PHE A 382 22.40 -18.34 30.09
C PHE A 382 21.48 -17.60 29.10
N PRO A 383 21.42 -18.02 27.83
CA PRO A 383 20.74 -17.28 26.78
C PRO A 383 19.21 -17.21 26.94
N TYR A 384 18.65 -18.03 27.84
CA TYR A 384 17.22 -18.08 28.14
C TYR A 384 16.79 -17.17 29.29
N ASP A 385 17.71 -16.49 29.96
CA ASP A 385 17.38 -15.54 31.03
C ASP A 385 16.89 -14.21 30.43
N TYR A 386 15.65 -13.81 30.75
CA TYR A 386 15.02 -12.63 30.16
C TYR A 386 15.75 -11.32 30.47
N SER A 387 16.50 -11.27 31.56
CA SER A 387 17.14 -10.06 32.06
C SER A 387 18.60 -9.93 31.62
N THR A 388 19.10 -10.90 30.85
CA THR A 388 20.45 -10.94 30.24
C THR A 388 21.62 -10.70 31.22
N SER A 389 21.33 -10.70 32.53
CA SER A 389 22.25 -10.37 33.60
C SER A 389 21.82 -11.04 34.91
N GLU A 390 22.75 -11.16 35.86
CA GLU A 390 22.44 -11.60 37.22
C GLU A 390 21.75 -10.50 38.06
N PHE A 391 21.91 -9.23 37.68
CA PHE A 391 21.65 -8.08 38.55
C PHE A 391 20.28 -7.41 38.38
N GLY A 392 19.37 -8.00 37.59
CA GLY A 392 18.02 -7.45 37.41
C GLY A 392 18.06 -6.04 36.82
N TRP A 393 17.54 -5.04 37.54
CA TRP A 393 17.45 -3.64 37.07
C TRP A 393 18.76 -2.87 37.15
N HIS A 394 19.76 -3.36 37.90
CA HIS A 394 21.00 -2.64 38.08
C HIS A 394 21.75 -2.52 36.74
N TYR A 395 21.79 -1.29 36.22
CA TYR A 395 22.35 -0.94 34.90
C TYR A 395 21.70 -1.65 33.70
N ASN A 396 20.48 -2.19 33.85
CA ASN A 396 19.73 -2.82 32.77
C ASN A 396 18.34 -2.22 32.66
N PHE A 397 18.22 -1.20 31.80
CA PHE A 397 16.96 -0.51 31.55
C PHE A 397 15.97 -1.40 30.79
N THR A 398 16.46 -2.31 29.94
CA THR A 398 15.62 -3.28 29.22
C THR A 398 14.84 -4.17 30.19
N THR A 399 15.50 -4.71 31.23
CA THR A 399 14.84 -5.50 32.28
C THR A 399 13.77 -4.70 33.00
N ALA A 400 14.07 -3.46 33.40
CA ALA A 400 13.10 -2.60 34.09
C ALA A 400 11.87 -2.31 33.22
N PHE A 401 12.07 -2.11 31.91
CA PHE A 401 10.97 -1.94 30.96
C PHE A 401 10.11 -3.21 30.83
N ILE A 402 10.72 -4.38 30.68
CA ILE A 402 9.99 -5.65 30.58
C ILE A 402 9.16 -5.91 31.85
N ASP A 403 9.72 -5.61 33.03
CA ASP A 403 9.03 -5.77 34.30
C ASP A 403 7.85 -4.80 34.45
N LEU A 404 7.98 -3.57 33.96
CA LEU A 404 6.87 -2.63 33.87
C LEU A 404 5.77 -3.14 32.93
N MET A 405 6.12 -3.71 31.78
CA MET A 405 5.13 -4.29 30.86
C MET A 405 4.42 -5.49 31.49
N CYS A 406 5.11 -6.29 32.29
CA CYS A 406 4.49 -7.36 33.06
C CYS A 406 3.55 -6.83 34.15
N LEU A 407 3.94 -5.76 34.85
CA LEU A 407 3.09 -5.10 35.85
C LEU A 407 1.79 -4.57 35.21
N LEU A 408 1.86 -4.08 33.98
CA LEU A 408 0.70 -3.61 33.20
C LEU A 408 -0.11 -4.75 32.56
N GLY A 409 0.29 -6.02 32.74
CA GLY A 409 -0.38 -7.18 32.12
C GLY A 409 -0.17 -7.30 30.60
N LEU A 410 0.81 -6.59 30.05
CA LEU A 410 1.14 -6.60 28.62
C LEU A 410 2.21 -7.66 28.27
N ALA A 411 2.85 -8.26 29.27
CA ALA A 411 3.81 -9.35 29.14
C ALA A 411 3.68 -10.35 30.30
N SER A 412 4.05 -11.62 30.07
CA SER A 412 4.03 -12.69 31.07
C SER A 412 5.20 -13.67 30.89
N ASP A 413 5.34 -14.65 31.78
CA ASP A 413 6.25 -15.81 31.63
C ASP A 413 7.75 -15.48 31.52
N ARG A 414 8.21 -14.48 32.27
CA ARG A 414 9.64 -14.13 32.41
C ARG A 414 10.45 -15.30 32.94
N LYS A 415 11.42 -15.78 32.15
CA LYS A 415 12.33 -16.87 32.53
C LYS A 415 13.58 -16.32 33.21
N LYS A 416 13.87 -16.74 34.44
CA LYS A 416 15.05 -16.34 35.20
C LYS A 416 15.85 -17.56 35.64
N VAL A 417 17.17 -17.49 35.55
CA VAL A 417 18.05 -18.57 36.03
C VAL A 417 18.07 -18.56 37.57
N SER A 418 18.08 -19.74 38.19
CA SER A 418 18.15 -19.84 39.65
C SER A 418 19.54 -19.44 40.17
N LYS A 419 19.60 -18.87 41.38
CA LYS A 419 20.86 -18.43 42.00
C LYS A 419 21.85 -19.58 42.18
N GLU A 420 21.35 -20.78 42.48
CA GLU A 420 22.13 -22.00 42.67
C GLU A 420 22.80 -22.41 41.35
N THR A 421 22.05 -22.32 40.24
CA THR A 421 22.56 -22.62 38.90
C THR A 421 23.65 -21.63 38.48
N ILE A 422 23.45 -20.33 38.76
CA ILE A 422 24.44 -19.28 38.50
C ILE A 422 25.71 -19.54 39.31
N LEU A 423 25.58 -19.79 40.61
CA LEU A 423 26.71 -20.03 41.51
C LEU A 423 27.50 -21.28 41.09
N ALA A 424 26.80 -22.39 40.82
CA ALA A 424 27.43 -23.62 40.35
C ALA A 424 28.23 -23.39 39.05
N ARG A 425 27.70 -22.57 38.12
CA ARG A 425 28.41 -22.25 36.88
C ARG A 425 29.64 -21.37 37.12
N LYS A 426 29.55 -20.35 37.98
CA LYS A 426 30.69 -19.50 38.38
C LYS A 426 31.83 -20.34 38.97
N THR A 427 31.51 -21.26 39.89
CA THR A 427 32.51 -22.14 40.50
C THR A 427 33.13 -23.09 39.48
N ARG A 428 32.33 -23.64 38.55
CA ARG A 428 32.79 -24.63 37.57
C ARG A 428 33.65 -24.02 36.46
N THR A 429 33.26 -22.87 35.90
CA THR A 429 33.88 -22.31 34.68
C THR A 429 34.22 -20.83 34.75
N GLY A 430 33.83 -20.09 35.79
CA GLY A 430 34.12 -18.66 35.93
C GLY A 430 35.61 -18.36 36.04
N ASP A 431 36.05 -17.18 35.60
CA ASP A 431 37.46 -16.76 35.65
C ASP A 431 37.95 -16.23 37.01
N GLY A 432 37.09 -16.25 38.04
CA GLY A 432 37.39 -15.79 39.40
C GLY A 432 37.12 -14.30 39.64
N SER A 433 36.72 -13.53 38.63
CA SER A 433 36.44 -12.09 38.74
C SER A 433 35.14 -11.72 39.47
N HIS A 434 34.34 -12.72 39.90
CA HIS A 434 33.08 -12.50 40.62
C HIS A 434 33.24 -12.19 42.11
N ASN A 435 34.47 -12.27 42.64
CA ASN A 435 34.80 -12.04 44.06
C ASN A 435 35.43 -10.66 44.33
N GLY A 436 35.49 -9.77 43.33
CA GLY A 436 36.18 -8.48 43.39
C GLY A 436 35.31 -7.28 43.03
#